data_AF-A0A2U2ZBS7-F1
#
_entry.id   AF-A0A2U2ZBS7-F1
#
_cell.length_a   1.000
_cell.length_b   1.000
_cell.length_c   1.000
_cell.angle_alpha   90.00
_cell.angle_beta   90.00
_cell.angle_gamma   90.00
#
_symmetry.space_group_name_H-M   'P 1'
#
loop_
_entity.id
_entity.type
_entity.pdbx_description
1 polymer ?
#
loop_
_entity_poly.entity_id
_entity_poly.type
_entity_poly.pdbx_seq_one_letter_code
_entity_poly.pdbx_strand_id
1 'polypeptide(L)' 'MPPEIRQQPELPEDVLVLLLDWTNRSHWSEKTRPCRYCGQPTHLRDDEGRPADKTCAEAEDAQQRAQTARAYQVGTGADT' A
#
# COMPACT_ATOMS: atom_id res chain seq x y z
N MET A 1 -13.58 31.03 25.18
CA MET A 1 -13.46 29.60 24.83
C MET A 1 -12.42 29.52 23.72
N PRO A 2 -11.22 28.97 23.95
CA PRO A 2 -10.30 28.72 22.85
C PRO A 2 -10.90 27.65 21.94
N PRO A 3 -10.68 27.69 20.61
CA PRO A 3 -11.12 26.61 19.75
C PRO A 3 -10.40 25.32 20.15
N GLU A 4 -11.17 24.25 20.33
CA GLU A 4 -10.59 22.90 20.36
C GLU A 4 -9.96 22.66 18.99
N ILE A 5 -8.63 22.71 18.94
CA ILE A 5 -7.89 22.14 17.82
C ILE A 5 -8.28 20.67 17.83
N ARG A 6 -9.02 20.21 16.80
CA ARG A 6 -9.17 18.78 16.55
C ARG A 6 -7.76 18.23 16.42
N GLN A 7 -7.25 17.61 17.50
CA GLN A 7 -5.97 16.94 17.46
C GLN A 7 -6.14 15.84 16.41
N GLN A 8 -5.50 16.01 15.26
CA GLN A 8 -5.28 14.89 14.37
C GLN A 8 -4.60 13.82 15.21
N PRO A 9 -5.11 12.57 15.23
CA PRO A 9 -4.39 11.50 15.91
C PRO A 9 -3.01 11.42 15.27
N GLU A 10 -1.97 11.61 16.08
CA GLU A 10 -0.59 11.42 15.66
C GLU A 10 -0.48 9.97 15.20
N LEU A 11 -0.34 9.76 13.89
CA LEU A 11 -0.14 8.42 13.36
C LEU A 11 1.17 7.90 13.95
N PRO A 12 1.18 6.69 14.56
CA PRO A 12 2.41 6.07 15.05
C PRO A 12 3.50 6.11 13.97
N GLU A 13 4.75 6.38 14.33
CA GLU A 13 5.86 6.53 13.36
C GLU A 13 6.06 5.26 12.50
N ASP A 14 5.63 4.11 13.01
CA ASP A 14 5.56 2.80 12.34
C ASP A 14 4.52 2.71 11.21
N VAL A 15 3.62 3.69 11.07
CA VAL A 15 2.67 3.78 9.94
C VAL A 15 3.36 4.17 8.63
N LEU A 16 4.59 4.72 8.69
CA LEU A 16 5.23 5.34 7.54
C LEU A 16 5.85 4.37 6.54
N VAL A 17 6.02 3.08 6.86
CA VAL A 17 6.37 2.04 5.87
C VAL A 17 5.75 0.69 6.26
N LEU A 18 4.49 0.46 5.90
CA LEU A 18 3.96 -0.91 5.85
C LEU A 18 4.53 -1.58 4.58
N LEU A 19 5.44 -2.52 4.78
CA LEU A 19 5.91 -3.42 3.72
C LEU A 19 4.95 -4.60 3.60
N LEU A 20 4.87 -5.19 2.41
CA LEU A 20 4.17 -6.46 2.24
C LEU A 20 4.83 -7.55 3.11
N ASP A 21 4.02 -8.45 3.67
CA ASP A 21 4.52 -9.61 4.42
C ASP A 21 5.04 -10.68 3.46
N TRP A 22 6.27 -10.49 2.98
CA TRP A 22 6.95 -11.43 2.09
C TRP A 22 7.20 -12.82 2.72
N THR A 23 6.99 -13.00 4.03
CA THR A 23 7.14 -14.32 4.66
C THR A 23 5.97 -15.24 4.38
N ASN A 24 4.82 -14.67 3.98
CA ASN A 24 3.68 -15.45 3.56
C ASN A 24 3.97 -16.18 2.24
N ARG A 25 3.76 -17.51 2.26
CA ARG A 25 4.01 -18.38 1.10
C ARG A 25 3.15 -18.02 -0.12
N SER A 26 2.03 -17.29 0.06
CA SER A 26 1.23 -16.78 -1.05
C SER A 26 2.00 -15.87 -1.99
N HIS A 27 3.10 -15.24 -1.53
CA HIS A 27 3.95 -14.38 -2.36
C HIS A 27 4.93 -15.13 -3.25
N TRP A 28 4.95 -16.46 -3.23
CA TRP A 28 5.86 -17.27 -4.03
C TRP A 28 5.12 -18.19 -5.00
N SER A 29 5.73 -18.42 -6.17
CA SER A 29 5.30 -19.43 -7.13
C SER A 29 6.47 -20.22 -7.68
N GLU A 30 6.27 -21.52 -7.86
CA GLU A 30 7.22 -22.37 -8.59
C GLU A 30 7.38 -21.95 -10.07
N LYS A 31 6.34 -21.34 -10.66
CA LYS A 31 6.35 -20.93 -12.07
C LYS A 31 6.69 -19.45 -12.18
N THR A 32 7.73 -19.14 -12.95
CA THR A 32 8.05 -17.77 -13.34
C THR A 32 6.97 -17.21 -14.27
N ARG A 33 6.55 -15.98 -14.02
CA ARG A 33 5.64 -15.20 -14.88
C ARG A 33 6.15 -13.76 -15.00
N PRO A 34 5.80 -13.03 -16.07
CA PRO A 34 6.17 -11.62 -16.17
C PRO A 34 5.50 -10.81 -15.06
N CYS A 35 6.27 -9.94 -14.40
CA CYS A 35 5.76 -8.93 -13.47
C CYS A 35 4.73 -8.07 -14.19
N ARG A 36 3.56 -7.88 -13.57
CA ARG A 36 2.45 -7.10 -14.16
C ARG A 36 2.78 -5.62 -14.38
N TYR A 37 3.79 -5.08 -13.69
CA TYR A 37 4.16 -3.66 -13.76
C TYR A 37 5.34 -3.40 -14.69
N CYS A 38 6.40 -4.20 -14.61
CA CYS A 38 7.64 -3.98 -15.37
C CYS A 38 7.92 -5.04 -16.46
N GLY A 39 7.16 -6.13 -16.49
CA GLY A 39 7.31 -7.22 -17.45
C GLY A 39 8.46 -8.21 -17.17
N GLN A 40 9.36 -7.93 -16.21
CA GLN A 40 10.48 -8.81 -15.90
C GLN A 40 10.01 -10.16 -15.34
N PRO A 41 10.68 -11.27 -15.67
CA PRO A 41 10.33 -12.58 -15.12
C PRO A 41 10.49 -12.61 -13.60
N THR A 42 9.47 -13.05 -12.88
CA THR A 42 9.47 -13.16 -11.42
C THR A 42 8.76 -14.42 -10.94
N HIS A 43 9.21 -14.94 -9.80
CA HIS A 43 8.50 -15.97 -9.02
C HIS A 43 7.58 -15.37 -7.95
N LEU A 44 7.69 -14.05 -7.74
CA LEU A 44 6.99 -13.35 -6.69
C LEU A 44 5.55 -12.97 -7.08
N ARG A 45 4.70 -12.81 -6.08
CA ARG A 45 3.31 -12.37 -6.22
C ARG A 45 3.02 -11.21 -5.26
N ASP A 46 2.18 -10.28 -5.66
CA ASP A 46 1.62 -9.22 -4.79
C ASP A 46 0.58 -9.78 -3.80
N ASP A 47 0.00 -8.91 -2.97
CA ASP A 47 -1.07 -9.24 -1.99
C ASP A 47 -2.34 -9.79 -2.64
N GLU A 48 -2.55 -9.48 -3.92
CA GLU A 48 -3.66 -10.01 -4.71
C GLU A 48 -3.32 -11.36 -5.35
N GLY A 49 -2.12 -11.91 -5.09
CA GLY A 49 -1.63 -13.16 -5.64
C GLY A 49 -1.20 -13.07 -7.11
N ARG A 50 -1.06 -11.86 -7.68
CA ARG A 50 -0.72 -11.64 -9.09
C ARG A 50 0.80 -11.48 -9.26
N PRO A 51 1.39 -11.91 -10.38
CA PRO A 51 2.84 -11.83 -10.57
C PRO A 51 3.36 -10.39 -10.48
N ALA A 52 4.24 -10.12 -9.53
CA ALA A 52 4.88 -8.82 -9.35
C ALA A 52 6.21 -9.02 -8.64
N ASP A 53 7.28 -8.40 -9.13
CA ASP A 53 8.53 -8.34 -8.36
C ASP A 53 8.34 -7.48 -7.11
N LYS A 54 9.23 -7.69 -6.13
CA LYS A 54 9.13 -7.08 -4.80
C LYS A 54 8.96 -5.57 -4.85
N THR A 55 9.85 -4.90 -5.59
CA THR A 55 9.88 -3.44 -5.65
C THR A 55 8.64 -2.88 -6.33
N CYS A 56 8.18 -3.50 -7.41
CA CYS A 56 6.95 -3.06 -8.07
C CYS A 56 5.70 -3.29 -7.20
N ALA A 57 5.63 -4.41 -6.48
CA ALA A 57 4.49 -4.70 -5.59
C ALA A 57 4.42 -3.70 -4.43
N GLU A 58 5.54 -3.41 -3.76
CA GLU A 58 5.60 -2.43 -2.66
C GLU A 58 5.32 -1.00 -3.14
N ALA A 59 5.77 -0.65 -4.36
CA ALA A 59 5.49 0.66 -4.94
C ALA A 59 3.99 0.86 -5.23
N GLU A 60 3.31 -0.17 -5.76
CA GLU A 60 1.86 -0.10 -5.98
C GLU A 60 1.10 -0.05 -4.65
N ASP A 61 1.45 -0.87 -3.66
CA ASP A 61 0.80 -0.84 -2.35
C ASP A 61 0.91 0.57 -1.70
N ALA A 62 2.11 1.17 -1.75
CA ALA A 62 2.32 2.53 -1.28
C ALA A 62 1.44 3.55 -2.03
N GLN A 63 1.30 3.42 -3.36
CA GLN A 63 0.42 4.28 -4.15
C GLN A 63 -1.05 4.10 -3.75
N GLN A 64 -1.53 2.86 -3.60
CA GLN A 64 -2.91 2.56 -3.23
C GLN A 64 -3.24 3.08 -1.83
N ARG A 65 -2.32 2.92 -0.87
CA ARG A 65 -2.46 3.47 0.49
C ARG A 65 -2.51 5.00 0.47
N ALA A 66 -1.65 5.65 -0.31
CA ALA A 66 -1.66 7.10 -0.46
C ALA A 66 -2.96 7.62 -1.10
N GLN A 67 -3.46 6.95 -2.15
CA GLN A 67 -4.74 7.28 -2.78
C GLN A 67 -5.90 7.13 -1.80
N THR A 68 -5.92 6.06 -1.03
CA THR A 68 -6.94 5.79 0.00
C THR A 68 -6.92 6.88 1.07
N ALA A 69 -5.75 7.25 1.59
CA ALA A 69 -5.60 8.34 2.56
C ALA A 69 -6.11 9.69 2.01
N ARG A 70 -5.81 10.01 0.74
CA ARG A 70 -6.33 11.21 0.07
C ARG A 70 -7.85 11.20 -0.05
N ALA A 71 -8.43 10.06 -0.42
CA ALA A 71 -9.88 9.93 -0.55
C ALA A 71 -10.60 10.21 0.79
N TYR A 72 -10.06 9.71 1.90
CA TYR A 72 -10.59 10.03 3.23
C TYR A 72 -10.49 11.53 3.55
N GLN A 73 -9.36 12.19 3.25
CA GLN A 73 -9.19 13.62 3.50
C GLN A 73 -10.22 14.48 2.73
N VAL A 74 -10.47 14.14 1.47
CA VAL A 74 -11.46 14.84 0.63
C VAL A 74 -12.89 14.60 1.13
N GLY A 75 -13.23 13.37 1.53
CA GLY A 75 -14.57 13.03 2.05
C GLY A 75 -14.91 13.70 3.38
N THR A 76 -13.91 13.99 4.23
CA THR A 76 -14.12 14.70 5.51
C THR A 76 -14.26 16.23 5.39
N GLY A 77 -14.08 16.79 4.19
CA GLY A 77 -14.13 18.24 3.94
C GLY A 77 -15.43 18.79 3.36
N ALA A 78 -16.44 17.94 3.13
CA ALA A 78 -17.70 18.32 2.46
C ALA A 78 -18.90 18.18 3.40
N ASP A 79 -18.92 18.99 4.46
CA ASP A 79 -20.14 19.29 5.22
C ASP A 79 -20.12 20.80 5.52
N THR A 80 -20.80 21.58 4.68
CA THR A 80 -21.05 23.02 4.84
C THR A 80 -22.49 23.29 4.44
#